data_AF-A0A1F5X0S4-F1
#
_entry.id   AF-A0A1F5X0S4-F1
#
_cell.length_a   1.000
_cell.length_b   1.000
_cell.length_c   1.000
_cell.angle_alpha   90.00
_cell.angle_beta   90.00
_cell.angle_gamma   90.00
#
_symmetry.space_group_name_H-M   'P 1'
#
loop_
_entity.id
_entity.type
_entity.pdbx_description
1 polymer ?
#
loop_
_entity_poly.entity_id
_entity_poly.type
_entity_poly.pdbx_seq_one_letter_code
_entity_poly.pdbx_strand_id
1 'polypeptide(L)'
;MSVQSEKDPYTRYTELGGIINEKDYESALGREPEIDHKTLQYMKAAENIAKRAGIELKNTENNADPKIKLYAVLRGDQKPSDVEYHHEQMSDQRLFAEAMRMLDDNDALQKLIRAYPNIDF
;
A
#
# COMPACT_ATOMS: atom_id res chain seq x y z
N MET A 1 -29.86 3.26 -21.88
CA MET A 1 -29.03 3.77 -20.76
C MET A 1 -28.05 2.67 -20.41
N SER A 2 -26.79 2.83 -20.79
CA SER A 2 -25.77 1.82 -20.52
C SER A 2 -25.40 1.91 -19.05
N VAL A 3 -25.74 0.88 -18.29
CA VAL A 3 -25.20 0.65 -16.95
C VAL A 3 -23.69 0.50 -17.15
N GLN A 4 -22.91 1.51 -16.75
CA GLN A 4 -21.48 1.31 -16.54
C GLN A 4 -21.40 0.24 -15.45
N SER A 5 -21.07 -0.99 -15.81
CA SER A 5 -20.73 -2.00 -14.82
C SER A 5 -19.58 -1.42 -14.01
N GLU A 6 -19.83 -1.13 -12.74
CA GLU A 6 -18.79 -0.71 -11.81
C GLU A 6 -17.68 -1.76 -11.92
N LYS A 7 -16.53 -1.37 -12.49
CA LYS A 7 -15.43 -2.32 -12.69
C LYS A 7 -15.09 -2.90 -11.32
N ASP A 8 -14.79 -4.19 -11.30
CA ASP A 8 -14.34 -4.84 -10.09
C ASP A 8 -13.12 -4.08 -9.47
N PRO A 9 -13.05 -3.89 -8.14
CA PRO A 9 -11.97 -3.16 -7.49
C PRO A 9 -10.57 -3.67 -7.82
N TYR A 10 -10.39 -4.99 -7.96
CA TYR A 10 -9.10 -5.57 -8.34
C TYR A 10 -8.74 -5.25 -9.80
N THR A 11 -9.73 -5.20 -10.70
CA THR A 11 -9.53 -4.70 -12.07
C THR A 11 -9.03 -3.25 -12.08
N ARG A 12 -9.58 -2.36 -11.26
CA ARG A 12 -9.08 -0.97 -11.16
C ARG A 12 -7.66 -0.91 -10.61
N TYR A 13 -7.37 -1.70 -9.58
CA TYR A 13 -6.04 -1.81 -9.00
C TYR A 13 -4.98 -2.22 -10.05
N THR A 14 -5.29 -3.21 -10.90
CA THR A 14 -4.39 -3.61 -12.00
C THR A 14 -4.27 -2.55 -13.09
N GLU A 15 -5.33 -1.81 -13.42
CA GLU A 15 -5.28 -0.67 -14.36
C GLU A 15 -4.38 0.47 -13.86
N LEU A 16 -4.21 0.62 -12.54
CA LEU A 16 -3.27 1.56 -11.92
C LEU A 16 -1.83 1.03 -11.85
N GLY A 17 -1.56 -0.13 -12.43
CA GLY A 17 -0.23 -0.78 -12.44
C GLY A 17 0.04 -1.67 -11.23
N GLY A 18 -1.00 -2.08 -10.49
CA GLY A 18 -0.89 -3.01 -9.37
C GLY A 18 -0.40 -4.40 -9.82
N ILE A 19 0.48 -5.00 -9.01
CA ILE A 19 1.17 -6.26 -9.34
C ILE A 19 0.93 -7.40 -8.34
N ILE A 20 0.24 -7.13 -7.23
CA ILE A 20 -0.16 -8.14 -6.25
C ILE A 20 -1.32 -8.94 -6.85
N ASN A 21 -1.29 -10.26 -6.72
CA ASN A 21 -2.38 -11.09 -7.25
C ASN A 21 -3.68 -10.89 -6.45
N GLU A 22 -4.83 -11.20 -7.06
CA GLU A 22 -6.16 -10.97 -6.50
C GLU A 22 -6.34 -11.54 -5.09
N LYS A 23 -5.87 -12.77 -4.87
CA LYS A 23 -5.99 -13.43 -3.57
C LYS A 23 -5.22 -12.70 -2.47
N ASP A 24 -3.98 -12.29 -2.76
CA ASP A 24 -3.14 -11.54 -1.82
C ASP A 24 -3.69 -10.11 -1.63
N TYR A 25 -4.24 -9.50 -2.69
CA TYR A 25 -4.93 -8.20 -2.66
C TYR A 25 -6.13 -8.21 -1.71
N GLU A 26 -7.05 -9.16 -1.89
CA GLU A 26 -8.24 -9.30 -1.05
C GLU A 26 -7.85 -9.61 0.40
N SER A 27 -6.86 -10.51 0.57
CA SER A 27 -6.38 -10.85 1.89
C SER A 27 -5.74 -9.67 2.60
N ALA A 28 -5.05 -8.77 1.90
CA ALA A 28 -4.43 -7.59 2.51
C ALA A 28 -5.49 -6.57 2.97
N LEU A 29 -6.52 -6.33 2.14
CA LEU A 29 -7.61 -5.41 2.47
C LEU A 29 -8.46 -5.85 3.66
N GLY A 30 -8.56 -7.16 3.90
CA GLY A 30 -9.30 -7.73 5.03
C GLY A 30 -8.50 -7.84 6.34
N ARG A 31 -7.21 -7.53 6.33
CA ARG A 31 -6.32 -7.67 7.51
C ARG A 31 -6.09 -6.32 8.19
N GLU A 32 -6.01 -6.38 9.51
CA GLU A 32 -5.48 -5.31 10.34
C GLU A 32 -4.05 -5.70 10.77
N PRO A 33 -3.11 -4.75 10.82
CA PRO A 33 -1.75 -5.06 11.25
C PRO A 33 -1.73 -5.36 12.77
N GLU A 34 -1.01 -6.42 13.16
CA GLU A 34 -0.77 -6.70 14.57
C GLU A 34 0.17 -5.65 15.16
N ILE A 35 -0.24 -5.01 16.26
CA ILE A 35 0.53 -3.92 16.88
C ILE A 35 1.66 -4.49 17.73
N ASP A 36 2.79 -4.74 17.08
CA ASP A 36 4.06 -5.11 17.71
C ASP A 36 5.15 -4.04 17.45
N HIS A 37 6.36 -4.28 17.97
CA HIS A 37 7.47 -3.34 17.78
C HIS A 37 7.87 -3.15 16.31
N LYS A 38 7.78 -4.19 15.46
CA LYS A 38 8.16 -4.12 14.04
C LYS A 38 7.10 -3.36 13.24
N THR A 39 5.83 -3.66 13.46
CA THR A 39 4.69 -2.95 12.85
C THR A 39 4.75 -1.47 13.18
N LEU A 40 5.03 -1.09 14.42
CA LEU A 40 5.21 0.33 14.79
C LEU A 40 6.35 1.00 14.02
N GLN A 41 7.44 0.30 13.75
CA GLN A 41 8.53 0.81 12.91
C GLN A 41 8.09 0.98 11.44
N TYR A 42 7.33 0.02 10.90
CA TYR A 42 6.76 0.11 9.55
C TYR A 42 5.80 1.30 9.43
N MET A 43 4.89 1.46 10.39
CA MET A 43 3.96 2.58 10.41
C MET A 43 4.70 3.91 10.42
N LYS A 44 5.75 4.05 11.24
CA LYS A 44 6.61 5.24 11.27
C LYS A 44 7.35 5.47 9.94
N ALA A 45 7.79 4.41 9.26
CA ALA A 45 8.41 4.53 7.94
C ALA A 45 7.42 5.10 6.91
N ALA A 46 6.18 4.60 6.89
CA ALA A 46 5.13 5.09 6.01
C ALA A 46 4.72 6.54 6.33
N GLU A 47 4.67 6.93 7.61
CA GLU A 47 4.45 8.32 8.00
C GLU A 47 5.53 9.26 7.45
N ASN A 48 6.80 8.84 7.51
CA ASN A 48 7.90 9.62 6.96
C ASN A 48 7.82 9.74 5.43
N ILE A 49 7.43 8.67 4.73
CA ILE A 49 7.22 8.68 3.28
C ILE A 49 6.08 9.63 2.93
N ALA A 50 4.93 9.52 3.60
CA ALA A 50 3.78 10.38 3.39
C ALA A 50 4.12 11.86 3.63
N LYS A 51 4.82 12.16 4.73
CA LYS A 51 5.30 13.50 5.05
C LYS A 51 6.21 14.06 3.96
N ARG A 52 7.17 13.27 3.48
CA ARG A 52 8.08 13.69 2.39
C ARG A 52 7.33 13.93 1.08
N ALA A 53 6.28 13.15 0.80
CA ALA A 53 5.48 13.28 -0.40
C ALA A 53 4.37 14.36 -0.31
N GLY A 54 4.15 14.97 0.85
CA GLY A 54 3.06 15.91 1.05
C GLY A 54 1.67 15.24 1.01
N ILE A 55 1.60 13.96 1.41
CA ILE A 55 0.35 13.20 1.49
C ILE A 55 -0.28 13.46 2.85
N GLU A 56 -1.55 13.86 2.83
CA GLU A 56 -2.32 14.08 4.05
C GLU A 56 -2.79 12.74 4.62
N LEU A 57 -2.49 12.53 5.90
CA LEU A 57 -2.94 11.36 6.65
C LEU A 57 -4.13 11.75 7.52
N LYS A 58 -5.22 11.00 7.39
CA LYS A 58 -6.45 11.09 8.19
C LYS A 58 -6.26 10.26 9.46
N ASN A 59 -5.28 10.64 10.29
CA ASN A 59 -5.11 10.03 11.60
C ASN A 59 -6.22 10.57 12.53
N THR A 60 -6.99 9.70 13.16
CA THR A 60 -7.79 10.06 14.33
C THR A 60 -7.01 9.69 15.59
N GLU A 61 -7.29 10.32 16.73
CA GLU A 61 -6.54 10.15 18.00
C GLU A 61 -6.23 8.70 18.39
N ASN A 62 -7.02 7.73 17.92
CA ASN A 62 -6.87 6.30 18.21
C ASN A 62 -6.84 5.39 16.97
N ASN A 63 -6.74 5.93 15.76
CA ASN A 63 -6.72 5.11 14.54
C ASN A 63 -5.75 5.67 13.49
N ALA A 64 -4.74 4.89 13.16
CA ALA A 64 -3.82 5.21 12.08
C ALA A 64 -4.56 5.25 10.73
N ASP A 65 -4.11 6.13 9.83
CA ASP A 65 -4.68 6.25 8.49
C ASP A 65 -4.64 4.88 7.75
N PRO A 66 -5.72 4.51 7.02
CA PRO A 66 -5.78 3.26 6.26
C PRO A 66 -4.58 2.99 5.34
N LYS A 67 -3.97 4.03 4.76
CA LYS A 67 -2.75 3.92 3.93
C LYS A 67 -1.58 3.36 4.75
N ILE A 68 -1.44 3.80 6.00
CA ILE A 68 -0.37 3.38 6.92
C ILE A 68 -0.60 1.93 7.36
N LYS A 69 -1.84 1.58 7.67
CA LYS A 69 -2.21 0.22 8.08
C LYS A 69 -1.98 -0.79 6.97
N LEU A 70 -2.49 -0.49 5.77
CA LEU A 70 -2.37 -1.38 4.63
C LEU A 70 -0.91 -1.57 4.23
N TYR A 71 -0.12 -0.50 4.25
CA TYR A 71 1.33 -0.62 4.11
C TYR A 71 1.97 -1.54 5.14
N ALA A 72 1.60 -1.40 6.42
CA ALA A 72 2.17 -2.22 7.48
C ALA A 72 1.81 -3.71 7.32
N VAL A 73 0.58 -4.00 6.86
CA VAL A 73 0.15 -5.34 6.45
C VAL A 73 1.04 -5.85 5.32
N LEU A 74 1.16 -5.10 4.22
CA LEU A 74 1.97 -5.50 3.06
C LEU A 74 3.46 -5.68 3.39
N ARG A 75 4.01 -4.84 4.29
CA ARG A 75 5.43 -4.91 4.70
C ARG A 75 5.70 -6.07 5.65
N GLY A 76 4.72 -6.38 6.52
CA GLY A 76 4.78 -7.47 7.48
C GLY A 76 4.46 -8.85 6.89
N ASP A 77 3.75 -8.89 5.76
CA ASP A 77 3.42 -10.10 5.00
C ASP A 77 4.67 -10.61 4.24
N GLN A 78 5.70 -11.04 4.98
CA GLN A 78 6.82 -11.79 4.42
C GLN A 78 6.34 -13.21 4.05
N LYS A 79 6.42 -13.55 2.76
CA LYS A 79 6.20 -14.92 2.27
C LYS A 79 7.16 -15.91 2.94
N PRO A 80 6.79 -17.21 3.02
CA PRO A 80 7.49 -18.22 3.81
C PRO A 80 8.95 -18.42 3.37
N SER A 81 9.78 -18.79 4.33
CA SER A 81 11.24 -18.95 4.30
C SER A 81 11.83 -19.97 3.30
N ASP A 82 11.03 -20.52 2.38
CA ASP A 82 11.42 -21.61 1.46
C ASP A 82 11.64 -21.15 0.00
N VAL A 83 11.84 -19.84 -0.22
CA VAL A 83 12.12 -19.30 -1.56
C VAL A 83 13.43 -18.53 -1.52
N GLU A 84 14.47 -19.12 -2.09
CA GLU A 84 15.88 -18.67 -2.05
C GLU A 84 16.09 -17.27 -2.66
N TYR A 85 15.10 -16.73 -3.40
CA TYR A 85 15.12 -15.39 -3.99
C TYR A 85 13.71 -14.80 -4.20
N HIS A 86 13.01 -14.28 -3.19
CA HIS A 86 11.69 -13.65 -3.45
C HIS A 86 11.33 -12.42 -2.58
N HIS A 87 10.94 -11.34 -3.28
CA HIS A 87 10.16 -10.15 -2.90
C HIS A 87 10.57 -9.27 -1.70
N GLU A 88 11.63 -9.58 -0.96
CA GLU A 88 12.27 -8.60 -0.03
C GLU A 88 12.82 -7.33 -0.72
N GLN A 89 12.63 -7.21 -2.05
CA GLN A 89 13.24 -6.19 -2.91
C GLN A 89 12.32 -5.01 -3.25
N MET A 90 11.06 -4.99 -2.81
CA MET A 90 10.24 -3.78 -2.98
C MET A 90 10.63 -2.76 -1.93
N SER A 91 11.01 -1.57 -2.40
CA SER A 91 11.26 -0.45 -1.50
C SER A 91 10.00 -0.09 -0.74
N ASP A 92 10.17 0.49 0.45
CA ASP A 92 9.05 0.97 1.26
C ASP A 92 8.15 1.94 0.45
N GLN A 93 8.73 2.72 -0.49
CA GLN A 93 7.94 3.59 -1.37
C GLN A 93 7.06 2.78 -2.33
N ARG A 94 7.58 1.71 -2.93
CA ARG A 94 6.81 0.88 -3.86
C ARG A 94 5.66 0.17 -3.13
N LEU A 95 5.91 -0.38 -1.95
CA LEU A 95 4.85 -0.95 -1.11
C LEU A 95 3.82 0.10 -0.68
N PHE A 96 4.25 1.33 -0.41
CA PHE A 96 3.33 2.43 -0.10
C PHE A 96 2.49 2.85 -1.31
N ALA A 97 3.03 2.76 -2.53
CA ALA A 97 2.29 2.96 -3.77
C ALA A 97 1.23 1.86 -3.97
N GLU A 98 1.56 0.61 -3.70
CA GLU A 98 0.58 -0.50 -3.74
C GLU A 98 -0.60 -0.25 -2.81
N ALA A 99 -0.34 0.23 -1.57
CA ALA A 99 -1.41 0.59 -0.65
C ALA A 99 -2.33 1.68 -1.22
N MET A 100 -1.80 2.68 -1.93
CA MET A 100 -2.61 3.74 -2.56
C MET A 100 -3.43 3.20 -3.74
N ARG A 101 -2.84 2.34 -4.57
CA ARG A 101 -3.54 1.67 -5.68
C ARG A 101 -4.71 0.83 -5.15
N MET A 102 -4.49 0.08 -4.07
CA MET A 102 -5.51 -0.75 -3.44
C MET A 102 -6.65 0.07 -2.84
N LEU A 103 -6.35 1.26 -2.33
CA LEU A 103 -7.34 2.19 -1.77
C LEU A 103 -7.95 3.13 -2.83
N ASP A 104 -7.56 3.00 -4.10
CA ASP A 104 -7.95 3.89 -5.21
C ASP A 104 -7.66 5.38 -4.92
N ASP A 105 -6.64 5.66 -4.09
CA ASP A 105 -6.22 7.01 -3.70
C ASP A 105 -5.24 7.60 -4.73
N ASN A 106 -5.78 7.92 -5.90
CA ASN A 106 -5.01 8.42 -7.03
C ASN A 106 -4.27 9.73 -6.74
N ASP A 107 -4.81 10.61 -5.90
CA ASP A 107 -4.13 11.85 -5.51
C ASP A 107 -2.87 11.57 -4.69
N ALA A 108 -2.98 10.71 -3.67
CA ALA A 108 -1.84 10.30 -2.87
C ALA A 108 -0.79 9.57 -3.74
N LEU A 109 -1.22 8.70 -4.66
CA LEU A 109 -0.33 7.98 -5.57
C LEU A 109 0.48 8.94 -6.45
N GLN A 110 -0.17 9.95 -7.03
CA GLN A 110 0.52 10.96 -7.85
C GLN A 110 1.50 11.81 -7.04
N LYS A 111 1.15 12.17 -5.80
CA LYS A 111 2.06 12.86 -4.88
C LYS A 111 3.30 12.01 -4.57
N LEU A 112 3.10 10.72 -4.33
CA LEU A 112 4.20 9.78 -4.08
C LEU A 112 5.14 9.67 -5.27
N ILE A 113 4.61 9.44 -6.48
CA ILE A 113 5.42 9.31 -7.71
C ILE A 113 6.26 10.57 -7.95
N ARG A 114 5.65 11.76 -7.79
CA ARG A 114 6.36 13.04 -7.92
C ARG A 114 7.48 13.25 -6.90
N ALA A 115 7.30 12.74 -5.68
CA ALA A 115 8.28 12.88 -4.60
C ALA A 115 9.49 11.94 -4.76
N TYR A 116 9.35 10.87 -5.55
CA TYR A 116 10.37 9.87 -5.78
C TYR A 116 10.55 9.56 -7.28
N PRO A 117 10.96 10.53 -8.11
CA PRO A 117 11.04 10.37 -9.56
C PRO A 117 12.09 9.35 -10.04
N ASN A 118 12.97 8.91 -9.14
CA ASN A 118 14.02 7.92 -9.43
C ASN A 118 13.61 6.48 -9.05
N ILE A 119 12.38 6.27 -8.61
CA ILE A 119 11.82 4.95 -8.31
C ILE A 119 10.89 4.56 -9.45
N ASP A 120 11.02 3.32 -9.92
CA ASP A 120 10.11 2.72 -10.88
C ASP A 120 8.91 2.11 -10.13
N PHE A 121 7.72 2.65 -10.38
CA PHE A 121 6.50 2.41 -9.61
C PHE A 121 5.50 1.53 -10.34
#